data_AF-A0A6S6QIQ4-F1
#
_entry.id   AF-A0A6S6QIQ4-F1
#
_cell.length_a   1.000
_cell.length_b   1.000
_cell.length_c   1.000
_cell.angle_alpha   90.00
_cell.angle_beta   90.00
_cell.angle_gamma   90.00
#
_symmetry.space_group_name_H-M   'P 1'
#
loop_
_entity.id
_entity.type
_entity.pdbx_description
1 polymer ?
#
loop_
_entity_poly.entity_id
_entity_poly.type
_entity_poly.pdbx_seq_one_letter_code
_entity_poly.pdbx_strand_id
1 'polypeptide(L)'
;MPAAKRFILVAAAYLAVVPAFACDTVDDVVRGARGEHSRITVISETGALSRALAFMIGNADEVQPADTLVVIEQGLQAEVVLMQRGCATMKAVSSRDLIAELLRRAKGDEAPGELI
;
A
#
# COMPACT_ATOMS: atom_id res chain seq x y z
N MET A 1 43.51 -55.63 0.66
CA MET A 1 42.34 -55.30 -0.18
C MET A 1 41.11 -55.25 0.71
N PRO A 2 40.56 -54.05 0.96
CA PRO A 2 39.12 -53.86 0.79
C PRO A 2 38.80 -52.63 -0.06
N ALA A 3 37.66 -52.74 -0.75
CA ALA A 3 37.26 -51.94 -1.88
C ALA A 3 36.79 -50.52 -1.52
N ALA A 4 37.26 -49.56 -2.32
CA ALA A 4 36.70 -48.22 -2.41
C ALA A 4 35.22 -48.28 -2.78
N LYS A 5 34.35 -47.73 -1.92
CA LYS A 5 32.97 -47.37 -2.31
C LYS A 5 32.87 -45.86 -2.38
N ARG A 6 32.42 -45.44 -3.55
CA ARG A 6 32.41 -44.10 -4.11
C ARG A 6 31.48 -43.15 -3.35
N PHE A 7 31.94 -41.91 -3.25
CA PHE A 7 31.16 -40.69 -3.07
C PHE A 7 29.88 -40.72 -3.90
N ILE A 8 28.73 -40.46 -3.27
CA ILE A 8 27.67 -39.64 -3.86
C ILE A 8 27.14 -38.73 -2.75
N LEU A 9 27.80 -37.58 -2.63
CA LEU A 9 27.32 -36.40 -1.91
C LEU A 9 26.26 -35.77 -2.82
N VAL A 10 24.99 -36.07 -2.59
CA VAL A 10 23.89 -35.29 -3.18
C VAL A 10 23.10 -34.72 -2.00
N ALA A 11 23.74 -33.76 -1.33
CA ALA A 11 23.00 -32.71 -0.67
C ALA A 11 22.42 -31.87 -1.81
N ALA A 12 21.19 -32.18 -2.21
CA ALA A 12 20.43 -31.36 -3.13
C ALA A 12 20.41 -29.96 -2.51
N ALA A 13 21.09 -29.05 -3.20
CA ALA A 13 21.23 -27.66 -2.81
C ALA A 13 19.85 -27.11 -2.48
N TYR A 14 19.74 -26.58 -1.26
CA TYR A 14 18.72 -25.63 -0.87
C TYR A 14 18.63 -24.58 -1.99
N LEU A 15 17.58 -24.66 -2.81
CA LEU A 15 17.18 -23.55 -3.67
C LEU A 15 16.71 -22.45 -2.73
N ALA A 16 17.61 -21.50 -2.51
CA ALA A 16 17.38 -20.27 -1.79
C ALA A 16 16.18 -19.53 -2.38
N VAL A 17 15.20 -19.29 -1.52
CA VAL A 17 14.48 -18.03 -1.34
C VAL A 17 14.42 -17.14 -2.58
N VAL A 18 13.33 -17.28 -3.35
CA VAL A 18 12.70 -16.08 -3.90
C VAL A 18 11.61 -15.75 -2.89
N PRO A 19 11.61 -14.60 -2.19
CA PRO A 19 10.43 -14.22 -1.46
C PRO A 19 9.33 -14.17 -2.52
N ALA A 20 8.28 -14.97 -2.36
CA ALA A 20 7.03 -14.64 -3.01
C ALA A 20 6.86 -13.14 -2.72
N PHE A 21 6.77 -12.30 -3.75
CA PHE A 21 6.35 -10.93 -3.55
C PHE A 21 5.08 -11.05 -2.73
N ALA A 22 5.20 -10.81 -1.43
CA ALA A 22 4.11 -10.94 -0.50
C ALA A 22 3.29 -9.70 -0.76
N CYS A 23 2.50 -9.78 -1.83
CA CYS A 23 1.50 -8.80 -2.15
C CYS A 23 0.56 -8.81 -0.96
N ASP A 24 0.80 -7.90 -0.02
CA ASP A 24 -0.16 -7.63 1.03
C ASP A 24 -1.46 -7.24 0.33
N THR A 25 -2.50 -8.02 0.56
CA THR A 25 -3.84 -7.70 0.07
C THR A 25 -4.42 -6.54 0.87
N VAL A 26 -5.52 -5.96 0.40
CA VAL A 26 -6.23 -4.91 1.15
C VAL A 26 -6.56 -5.41 2.57
N ASP A 27 -7.00 -6.66 2.69
CA ASP A 27 -7.32 -7.27 3.98
C ASP A 27 -6.09 -7.45 4.87
N ASP A 28 -4.92 -7.75 4.31
CA ASP A 28 -3.66 -7.86 5.05
C ASP A 28 -3.22 -6.49 5.58
N VAL A 29 -3.29 -5.47 4.73
CA VAL A 29 -2.99 -4.07 5.10
C VAL A 29 -3.93 -3.59 6.20
N VAL A 30 -5.24 -3.79 6.03
CA VAL A 30 -6.25 -3.40 7.01
C VAL A 30 -6.05 -4.13 8.33
N ARG A 31 -5.77 -5.44 8.28
CA ARG A 31 -5.56 -6.27 9.47
C ARG A 31 -4.29 -5.90 10.22
N GLY A 32 -3.19 -5.63 9.51
CA GLY A 32 -1.94 -5.18 10.10
C GLY A 32 -2.04 -3.77 10.70
N ALA A 33 -2.90 -2.92 10.12
CA ALA A 33 -3.12 -1.56 10.60
C ALA A 33 -4.14 -1.43 11.74
N ARG A 34 -4.96 -2.46 11.99
CA ARG A 34 -5.99 -2.46 13.04
C ARG A 34 -5.34 -2.46 14.44
N GLY A 35 -5.26 -1.29 15.05
CA GLY A 35 -4.96 -1.08 16.47
C GLY A 35 -6.06 -0.25 17.15
N GLU A 36 -6.04 -0.17 18.49
CA GLU A 36 -7.07 0.51 19.32
C GLU A 36 -7.29 1.99 18.96
N HIS A 37 -6.37 2.63 18.24
CA HIS A 37 -6.45 4.03 17.84
C HIS A 37 -6.26 4.26 16.34
N SER A 38 -6.44 3.20 15.53
CA SER A 38 -6.29 3.27 14.09
C SER A 38 -7.63 3.48 13.41
N ARG A 39 -7.76 4.54 12.61
CA ARG A 39 -8.89 4.70 11.68
C ARG A 39 -8.43 4.33 10.28
N ILE A 40 -9.15 3.41 9.64
CA ILE A 40 -8.82 2.93 8.30
C ILE A 40 -9.94 3.31 7.34
N THR A 41 -9.60 3.97 6.25
CA THR A 41 -10.53 4.35 5.18
C THR A 41 -10.08 3.72 3.87
N VAL A 42 -10.97 2.98 3.22
CA VAL A 42 -10.69 2.32 1.93
C VAL A 42 -11.45 3.06 0.83
N ILE A 43 -10.73 3.48 -0.21
CA ILE A 43 -11.27 4.21 -1.37
C ILE A 43 -11.05 3.34 -2.61
N SER A 44 -12.12 2.75 -3.11
CA SER A 44 -12.10 1.88 -4.31
C SER A 44 -13.11 2.32 -5.37
N GLU A 45 -13.96 3.31 -5.07
CA GLU A 45 -14.92 3.86 -6.00
C GLU A 45 -14.20 4.75 -7.02
N THR A 46 -14.39 4.50 -8.32
CA THR A 46 -13.58 5.09 -9.41
C THR A 46 -13.55 6.63 -9.37
N GLY A 47 -14.67 7.29 -9.07
CA GLY A 47 -14.73 8.75 -9.02
C GLY A 47 -13.99 9.33 -7.80
N ALA A 48 -14.23 8.76 -6.62
CA ALA A 48 -13.52 9.13 -5.39
C ALA A 48 -12.02 8.84 -5.47
N LEU A 49 -11.64 7.70 -6.06
CA LEU A 49 -10.26 7.29 -6.27
C LEU A 49 -9.55 8.23 -7.24
N SER A 50 -10.19 8.58 -8.35
CA SER A 50 -9.65 9.54 -9.33
C SER A 50 -9.37 10.91 -8.68
N ARG A 51 -10.29 11.43 -7.86
CA ARG A 51 -10.09 12.69 -7.12
C ARG A 51 -8.97 12.60 -6.08
N ALA A 52 -8.92 11.51 -5.32
CA ALA A 52 -7.87 11.27 -4.33
C ALA A 52 -6.49 11.19 -4.98
N LEU A 53 -6.38 10.43 -6.07
CA LEU A 53 -5.17 10.32 -6.86
C LEU A 53 -4.79 11.68 -7.45
N ALA A 54 -5.72 12.43 -8.05
CA ALA A 54 -5.42 13.76 -8.60
C ALA A 54 -4.85 14.73 -7.54
N PHE A 55 -5.36 14.70 -6.31
CA PHE A 55 -4.81 15.48 -5.21
C PHE A 55 -3.39 15.07 -4.83
N MET A 56 -3.09 13.77 -4.79
CA MET A 56 -1.73 13.27 -4.52
C MET A 56 -0.77 13.53 -5.69
N ILE A 57 -1.24 13.37 -6.92
CA ILE A 57 -0.49 13.55 -8.17
C ILE A 57 -0.14 15.03 -8.40
N GLY A 58 -0.90 15.98 -7.84
CA GLY A 58 -0.51 17.39 -7.77
C GLY A 58 0.86 17.66 -7.11
N ASN A 59 1.55 16.62 -6.63
CA ASN A 59 2.91 16.65 -6.09
C ASN A 59 3.85 15.53 -6.63
N ALA A 60 3.51 14.73 -7.65
CA ALA A 60 4.35 13.61 -8.12
C ALA A 60 4.28 13.34 -9.64
N ASP A 61 5.44 13.20 -10.29
CA ASP A 61 5.61 13.09 -11.75
C ASP A 61 5.20 11.74 -12.39
N GLU A 62 4.89 10.70 -11.61
CA GLU A 62 4.56 9.38 -12.14
C GLU A 62 3.24 8.84 -11.58
N VAL A 63 2.27 8.65 -12.47
CA VAL A 63 0.97 8.04 -12.14
C VAL A 63 1.13 6.52 -12.16
N GLN A 64 1.28 5.92 -10.97
CA GLN A 64 1.03 4.48 -10.86
C GLN A 64 -0.48 4.24 -10.81
N PRO A 65 -1.03 3.42 -11.71
CA PRO A 65 -2.46 3.12 -11.68
C PRO A 65 -2.76 2.30 -10.42
N ALA A 66 -3.55 2.87 -9.51
CA ALA A 66 -4.06 2.17 -8.33
C ALA A 66 -5.52 1.79 -8.55
N ASP A 67 -5.88 0.59 -8.11
CA ASP A 67 -7.26 0.08 -8.10
C ASP A 67 -7.95 0.39 -6.77
N THR A 68 -7.18 0.60 -5.71
CA THR A 68 -7.68 0.94 -4.38
C THR A 68 -6.64 1.79 -3.63
N LEU A 69 -7.12 2.71 -2.80
CA LEU A 69 -6.30 3.52 -1.91
C LEU A 69 -6.77 3.29 -0.48
N VAL A 70 -5.85 2.87 0.38
CA VAL A 70 -6.11 2.64 1.81
C VAL A 70 -5.43 3.74 2.61
N VAL A 71 -6.22 4.52 3.34
CA VAL A 71 -5.72 5.53 4.28
C VAL A 71 -5.77 4.94 5.67
N ILE A 72 -4.66 5.02 6.38
CA ILE A 72 -4.50 4.52 7.75
C ILE A 72 -4.11 5.71 8.62
N GLU A 73 -4.96 6.12 9.55
CA GLU A 73 -4.68 7.16 10.53
C GLU A 73 -4.37 6.49 11.88
N GLN A 74 -3.18 6.73 12.45
CA GLN A 74 -2.73 6.16 13.73
C GLN A 74 -2.24 7.29 14.65
N GLY A 75 -3.14 7.80 15.50
CA GLY A 75 -2.81 8.89 16.42
C GLY A 75 -2.33 10.17 15.71
N LEU A 76 -1.01 10.41 15.75
CA LEU A 76 -0.37 11.58 15.13
C LEU A 76 0.18 11.30 13.72
N GLN A 77 0.24 10.03 13.31
CA GLN A 77 0.73 9.63 12.01
C GLN A 77 -0.41 9.21 11.11
N ALA A 78 -0.24 9.38 9.81
CA ALA A 78 -1.12 8.79 8.84
C ALA A 78 -0.32 8.23 7.68
N GLU A 79 -0.85 7.18 7.06
CA GLU A 79 -0.21 6.46 5.97
C GLU A 79 -1.21 6.30 4.83
N VAL A 80 -0.73 6.42 3.61
CA VAL A 80 -1.49 6.11 2.39
C VAL A 80 -0.85 4.89 1.75
N VAL A 81 -1.67 3.87 1.51
CA VAL A 81 -1.27 2.66 0.79
C VAL A 81 -2.00 2.62 -0.55
N LEU A 82 -1.25 2.68 -1.64
CA LEU A 82 -1.76 2.44 -2.99
C LEU A 82 -1.75 0.95 -3.27
N MET A 83 -2.89 0.44 -3.71
CA MET A 83 -3.09 -0.96 -4.04
C MET A 83 -3.35 -1.09 -5.54
N GLN A 84 -2.62 -1.99 -6.19
CA GLN A 84 -2.78 -2.30 -7.60
C GLN A 84 -2.82 -3.81 -7.80
N ARG A 85 -3.81 -4.32 -8.53
CA ARG A 85 -4.02 -5.74 -8.83
C ARG A 85 -3.98 -6.63 -7.58
N GLY A 86 -4.49 -6.10 -6.46
CA GLY A 86 -4.50 -6.82 -5.18
C GLY A 86 -3.18 -6.81 -4.41
N CYS A 87 -2.18 -6.03 -4.84
CA CYS A 87 -0.90 -5.87 -4.18
C CYS A 87 -0.75 -4.45 -3.64
N ALA A 88 -0.19 -4.29 -2.44
CA ALA A 88 0.30 -2.99 -1.97
C ALA A 88 1.52 -2.57 -2.80
N THR A 89 1.42 -1.45 -3.51
CA THR A 89 2.47 -0.95 -4.40
C THR A 89 3.28 0.18 -3.77
N MET A 90 2.64 1.04 -2.98
CA MET A 90 3.30 2.18 -2.35
C MET A 90 2.70 2.46 -0.99
N LYS A 91 3.55 2.69 0.01
CA LYS A 91 3.17 3.12 1.35
C LYS A 91 3.88 4.45 1.65
N ALA A 92 3.12 5.54 1.69
CA ALA A 92 3.63 6.86 2.00
C ALA A 92 3.17 7.29 3.39
N VAL A 93 4.08 7.84 4.20
CA VAL A 93 3.74 8.49 5.46
C VAL A 93 3.36 9.93 5.15
N SER A 94 2.17 10.34 5.57
CA SER A 94 1.57 11.65 5.28
C SER A 94 1.17 12.37 6.56
N SER A 95 1.22 13.70 6.53
CA SER A 95 0.66 14.53 7.60
C SER A 95 -0.86 14.34 7.71
N ARG A 96 -1.39 14.41 8.93
CA ARG A 96 -2.83 14.28 9.21
C ARG A 96 -3.69 15.31 8.46
N ASP A 97 -3.19 16.54 8.32
CA ASP A 97 -3.93 17.61 7.62
C ASP A 97 -4.04 17.33 6.12
N LEU A 98 -2.97 16.79 5.52
CA LEU A 98 -2.97 16.37 4.12
C LEU A 98 -3.93 15.20 3.89
N ILE A 99 -4.03 14.28 4.85
CA ILE A 99 -5.01 13.19 4.79
C ILE A 99 -6.45 13.69 4.91
N ALA A 100 -6.71 14.64 5.81
CA ALA A 100 -8.04 15.23 5.94
C ALA A 100 -8.48 15.93 4.64
N GLU A 101 -7.57 16.67 3.99
CA GLU A 101 -7.80 17.26 2.66
C GLU A 101 -8.01 16.19 1.58
N LEU A 102 -7.16 15.15 1.55
CA LEU A 102 -7.28 14.04 0.61
C LEU A 102 -8.65 13.36 0.71
N LEU A 103 -9.08 13.02 1.94
CA LEU A 103 -10.35 12.37 2.19
C LEU A 103 -11.54 13.28 1.84
N ARG A 104 -11.41 14.59 2.05
CA ARG A 104 -12.43 15.56 1.66
C ARG A 104 -12.58 15.65 0.14
N ARG A 105 -11.48 15.79 -0.60
CA ARG A 105 -11.50 15.81 -2.08
C ARG A 105 -11.98 14.48 -2.66
N ALA A 106 -11.58 13.36 -2.05
CA ALA A 106 -12.07 12.04 -2.45
C ALA A 106 -13.61 11.95 -2.35
N LYS A 107 -14.22 12.57 -1.33
CA LYS A 107 -15.69 12.61 -1.19
C LYS A 107 -16.39 13.53 -2.20
N GLY A 108 -15.64 14.37 -2.93
CA GLY A 108 -16.23 15.37 -3.82
C GLY A 108 -16.76 16.59 -3.07
N ASP A 109 -16.39 16.76 -1.81
CA ASP A 109 -16.53 18.03 -1.09
C ASP A 109 -15.46 18.99 -1.65
N GLU A 110 -15.68 19.48 -2.87
CA GLU A 110 -15.03 20.69 -3.32
C GLU A 110 -15.46 21.77 -2.34
N ALA A 111 -14.58 22.16 -1.42
CA ALA A 111 -14.77 23.44 -0.78
C ALA A 111 -14.60 24.48 -1.89
N PRO A 112 -15.62 25.30 -2.22
CA PRO A 112 -15.40 26.52 -2.98
C PRO A 112 -14.64 27.47 -2.04
N GLY A 113 -13.36 27.22 -1.86
CA GLY A 113 -12.42 28.15 -1.28
C GLY A 113 -12.02 29.12 -2.37
N GLU A 114 -12.89 30.09 -2.61
CA GLU A 114 -12.65 31.32 -3.33
C GLU A 114 -11.27 31.88 -2.90
N LEU A 115 -10.25 31.68 -3.74
CA LEU A 115 -9.02 32.46 -3.67
C LEU A 115 -9.33 33.79 -4.36
N ILE A 116 -9.74 34.76 -3.54
CA ILE A 116 -9.76 36.18 -3.86
C ILE A 116 -8.32 36.66 -4.08
#